data_AF-A0A960SF79-F1
#
_entry.id   AF-A0A960SF79-F1
#
_cell.length_a   1.000
_cell.length_b   1.000
_cell.length_c   1.000
_cell.angle_alpha   90.00
_cell.angle_beta   90.00
_cell.angle_gamma   90.00
#
_symmetry.space_group_name_H-M   'P 1'
#
loop_
_entity.id
_entity.type
_entity.pdbx_description
1 polymer ?
#
loop_
_entity_poly.entity_id
_entity_poly.type
_entity_poly.pdbx_seq_one_letter_code
_entity_poly.pdbx_strand_id
1 'polypeptide(L)' 'MIRIAIIQFPGSNCETESIAAVRRAGMEPVVFLWNQSYDLLHKSDGYIIDGH' A
#
# COMPACT_ATOMS: atom_id res chain seq x y z
N MET A 1 -5.87 -10.39 -10.10
CA MET A 1 -5.06 -9.15 -10.19
C MET A 1 -4.31 -9.05 -8.89
N ILE A 2 -2.99 -8.83 -8.93
CA ILE A 2 -2.16 -8.79 -7.70
C ILE A 2 -2.38 -7.43 -7.03
N ARG A 3 -2.83 -7.45 -5.77
CA ARG A 3 -3.18 -6.26 -4.97
C ARG A 3 -2.12 -6.03 -3.90
N ILE A 4 -1.50 -4.86 -3.91
CA ILE A 4 -0.45 -4.48 -2.96
C ILE A 4 -0.97 -3.38 -2.06
N ALA A 5 -1.08 -3.65 -0.76
CA ALA A 5 -1.43 -2.64 0.23
C ALA A 5 -0.26 -1.68 0.46
N ILE A 6 -0.49 -0.39 0.39
CA ILE A 6 0.50 0.65 0.71
C ILE A 6 0.10 1.21 2.07
N ILE A 7 0.84 0.82 3.11
CA ILE A 7 0.56 1.15 4.50
C ILE A 7 1.11 2.54 4.80
N GLN A 8 0.22 3.48 5.07
CA GLN A 8 0.55 4.86 5.42
C GLN A 8 0.50 5.07 6.93
N PHE A 9 1.59 5.61 7.48
CA PHE A 9 1.66 6.10 8.85
C PHE A 9 1.46 7.62 8.87
N PRO A 10 1.12 8.21 10.03
CA PRO A 10 1.02 9.66 10.14
C PRO A 10 2.38 10.29 9.81
N GLY A 11 2.41 11.15 8.78
CA GLY A 11 3.64 11.80 8.31
C GLY A 11 4.38 11.05 7.20
N SER A 12 3.87 9.92 6.68
CA SER A 12 4.35 9.34 5.42
C SER A 12 4.07 10.31 4.26
N ASN A 13 5.01 10.36 3.31
CA ASN A 13 5.08 11.33 2.22
C ASN A 13 5.49 10.72 0.86
N CYS A 14 5.76 9.41 0.83
CA CYS A 14 6.21 8.69 -0.37
C CYS A 14 5.13 7.80 -1.00
N GLU A 15 3.85 8.01 -0.65
CA GLU A 15 2.76 7.16 -1.12
C GLU A 15 2.58 7.25 -2.65
N THR A 16 2.90 8.39 -3.24
CA THR A 16 2.77 8.62 -4.68
C THR A 16 3.78 7.79 -5.47
N GLU A 17 5.03 7.73 -4.99
CA GLU A 17 6.11 6.95 -5.56
C GLU A 17 5.84 5.44 -5.46
N SER A 18 5.36 4.99 -4.30
CA SER A 18 4.96 3.60 -4.05
C SER A 18 3.80 3.19 -4.97
N ILE A 19 2.75 4.03 -5.09
CA ILE A 19 1.63 3.79 -6.02
C ILE A 19 2.12 3.69 -7.47
N ALA A 20 3.01 4.60 -7.89
CA ALA A 20 3.54 4.61 -9.24
C ALA A 20 4.41 3.37 -9.53
N ALA A 21 5.20 2.91 -8.56
CA ALA A 21 6.02 1.71 -8.69
C ALA A 21 5.16 0.44 -8.84
N VAL A 22 4.12 0.29 -8.00
CA VAL A 22 3.19 -0.86 -8.07
C VAL A 22 2.45 -0.89 -9.41
N ARG A 23 1.95 0.26 -9.88
CA ARG A 23 1.30 0.35 -11.20
C ARG A 23 2.24 0.01 -12.35
N ARG A 24 3.48 0.50 -12.33
CA ARG A 24 4.50 0.18 -13.35
C ARG A 24 4.83 -1.31 -13.41
N ALA A 25 4.69 -2.03 -12.29
CA ALA A 25 4.86 -3.47 -12.21
C ALA A 25 3.60 -4.28 -12.63
N GLY A 26 2.53 -3.63 -13.08
CA GLY A 26 1.29 -4.29 -13.51
C GLY A 26 0.40 -4.79 -12.37
N MET A 27 0.60 -4.25 -11.16
CA MET A 27 -0.17 -4.58 -9.96
C MET A 27 -1.15 -3.46 -9.59
N GLU A 28 -2.12 -3.77 -8.73
CA GLU A 28 -3.09 -2.81 -8.20
C GLU A 28 -2.65 -2.29 -6.81
N PRO A 29 -2.29 -1.01 -6.67
CA PRO A 29 -2.03 -0.43 -5.36
C PRO A 29 -3.33 -0.17 -4.60
N VAL A 30 -3.34 -0.53 -3.32
CA VAL A 30 -4.45 -0.30 -2.38
C VAL A 30 -3.93 0.55 -1.23
N VAL A 31 -4.42 1.78 -1.11
CA VAL A 31 -4.06 2.62 0.04
C VAL A 31 -4.64 2.03 1.32
N PHE A 32 -3.79 1.87 2.34
CA PHE A 32 -4.15 1.29 3.62
C PHE A 32 -3.63 2.20 4.74
N LEU A 33 -4.52 2.77 5.54
CA LEU A 33 -4.10 3.54 6.72
C LEU A 33 -3.71 2.59 7.84
N TRP A 34 -2.62 2.85 8.55
CA TRP A 34 -2.11 2.01 9.63
C TRP A 34 -3.15 1.62 10.71
N ASN A 35 -4.18 2.45 10.89
CA ASN A 35 -5.23 2.28 11.89
C ASN A 35 -6.49 1.56 11.37
N GLN A 36 -6.49 1.07 10.13
CA GLN A 36 -7.58 0.25 9.58
C GLN A 36 -7.51 -1.20 10.08
N SER A 37 -8.63 -1.93 9.95
CA SER A 37 -8.67 -3.35 10.35
C SER A 37 -7.70 -4.20 9.56
N TYR A 38 -6.93 -5.04 10.25
CA TYR A 38 -6.04 -6.05 9.65
C TYR A 38 -6.78 -7.06 8.76
N ASP A 39 -8.08 -7.27 8.96
CA ASP A 39 -8.90 -8.12 8.09
C ASP A 39 -8.94 -7.61 6.65
N LEU A 40 -8.79 -6.29 6.46
CA LEU A 40 -8.70 -5.68 5.14
C LEU A 40 -7.30 -5.90 4.52
N LEU A 41 -6.26 -5.98 5.35
CA LEU A 41 -4.88 -6.23 4.89
C LEU A 41 -4.72 -7.67 4.39
N HIS A 42 -5.35 -8.63 5.04
CA HIS A 42 -5.38 -10.04 4.62
C HIS A 42 -6.04 -10.26 3.24
N LYS A 43 -6.76 -9.27 2.70
CA LYS A 43 -7.34 -9.33 1.35
C LYS A 43 -6.37 -8.87 0.25
N SER A 44 -5.17 -8.45 0.61
CA SER A 44 -4.10 -8.06 -0.31
C SER A 44 -3.10 -9.20 -0.47
N ASP A 45 -2.51 -9.30 -1.65
CA ASP A 45 -1.50 -10.32 -1.98
C ASP A 45 -0.11 -9.97 -1.42
N GLY A 46 0.10 -8.71 -1.04
CA GLY A 46 1.30 -8.22 -0.39
C GLY A 46 1.12 -6.80 0.16
N TYR A 47 2.15 -6.29 0.83
CA TYR A 47 2.15 -4.93 1.37
C TYR A 47 3.52 -4.25 1.27
N ILE A 48 3.49 -2.93 1.17
CA ILE A 48 4.62 -2.01 1.27
C ILE A 48 4.34 -1.11 2.47
N ILE A 49 5.35 -0.91 3.31
CA ILE A 49 5.30 0.08 4.39
C ILE A 49 6.02 1.32 3.88
N ASP A 50 5.32 2.44 3.77
CA ASP A 50 5.97 3.69 3.38
C ASP A 50 6.90 4.16 4.51
N GLY A 51 8.11 4.54 4.10
CA GLY A 51 9.07 5.22 4.97
C GLY A 51 8.82 6.73 5.04
N HIS A 52 9.73 7.41 5.75
CA HIS A 52 9.89 8.86 5.74
C HIS A 52 11.09 9.26 4.88
#